data_AF-A0A9P7XHM5-F1
#
_entry.id   AF-A0A9P7XHM5-F1
#
_cell.length_a   1.000
_cell.length_b   1.000
_cell.length_c   1.000
_cell.angle_alpha   90.00
_cell.angle_beta   90.00
_cell.angle_gamma   90.00
#
_symmetry.space_group_name_H-M   'P 1'
#
loop_
_entity.id
_entity.type
_entity.pdbx_description
1 polymer ?
#
loop_
_entity_poly.entity_id
_entity_poly.type
_entity_poly.pdbx_seq_one_letter_code
_entity_poly.pdbx_strand_id
1 'polypeptide(L)'
;MAHLGGSIKRISSKASSSLCRRTLATEVPIPPSGPRLSTSIILNRSPLLTPKPDSFVSSYNAYQYKLSRALSTPFPQHFYFNKGSTLQQRFHNEEIDRDHKSFGAGFGKGARLRLPPESYDKPLPRESEADRTGDVKSLDRNGDRNLYLVVKNGAWKLPQAVAAPGDALHVAARKQLLQQCGEGMDTWIVGRQPVGFFEDEEKIFFFKAHIFAGQVAKDASSMEDFAWLTKQEIANRVDEKYWSGIKDMLLDV
;
A
#
# COMPACT_ATOMS: atom_id res chain seq x y z
N MET A 1 11.35 55.62 -85.72
CA MET A 1 11.75 55.56 -84.30
C MET A 1 11.61 54.12 -83.84
N ALA A 2 12.73 53.45 -83.64
CA ALA A 2 12.81 52.15 -82.99
C ALA A 2 12.59 52.34 -81.48
N HIS A 3 11.82 51.47 -80.83
CA HIS A 3 11.99 51.20 -79.40
C HIS A 3 11.66 49.75 -79.10
N LEU A 4 12.70 49.09 -78.58
CA LEU A 4 12.75 47.74 -78.03
C LEU A 4 11.92 47.63 -76.74
N GLY A 5 11.33 46.46 -76.49
CA GLY A 5 10.71 46.13 -75.22
C GLY A 5 10.71 44.63 -74.98
N GLY A 6 11.82 44.12 -74.46
CA GLY A 6 12.09 42.70 -74.26
C GLY A 6 11.21 42.01 -73.22
N SER A 7 10.92 40.73 -73.52
CA SER A 7 10.19 39.78 -72.68
C SER A 7 11.02 39.32 -71.49
N ILE A 8 10.60 39.65 -70.26
CA ILE A 8 11.19 39.14 -69.02
C ILE A 8 10.51 37.82 -68.63
N LYS A 9 11.23 36.70 -68.78
CA LYS A 9 10.81 35.38 -68.27
C LYS A 9 11.19 35.27 -66.79
N ARG A 10 10.20 35.06 -65.92
CA ARG A 10 10.43 34.71 -64.50
C ARG A 10 10.89 33.25 -64.40
N ILE A 11 12.07 33.04 -63.84
CA ILE A 11 12.63 31.73 -63.53
C ILE A 11 12.08 31.29 -62.16
N SER A 12 11.37 30.16 -62.13
CA SER A 12 10.91 29.48 -60.91
C SER A 12 12.02 28.55 -60.42
N SER A 13 12.59 28.81 -59.25
CA SER A 13 13.53 27.91 -58.58
C SER A 13 12.74 26.91 -57.71
N LYS A 14 12.68 25.64 -58.14
CA LYS A 14 12.22 24.52 -57.31
C LYS A 14 13.38 24.05 -56.42
N ALA A 15 13.27 24.26 -55.11
CA ALA A 15 14.15 23.62 -54.13
C ALA A 15 13.76 22.15 -53.96
N SER A 16 14.68 21.23 -54.28
CA SER A 16 14.53 19.80 -54.05
C SER A 16 15.12 19.45 -52.68
N SER A 17 14.27 19.27 -51.67
CA SER A 17 14.69 18.77 -50.36
C SER A 17 14.91 17.27 -50.43
N SER A 18 16.16 16.83 -50.55
CA SER A 18 16.55 15.43 -50.41
C SER A 18 16.39 14.99 -48.95
N LEU A 19 15.28 14.34 -48.62
CA LEU A 19 15.12 13.62 -47.36
C LEU A 19 16.07 12.42 -47.36
N CYS A 20 17.17 12.52 -46.61
CA CYS A 20 18.09 11.41 -46.38
C CYS A 20 17.39 10.38 -45.48
N ARG A 21 16.79 9.37 -46.10
CA ARG A 21 16.14 8.25 -45.41
C ARG A 21 17.26 7.34 -44.87
N ARG A 22 17.51 7.39 -43.56
CA ARG A 22 18.45 6.45 -42.90
C ARG A 22 17.96 5.02 -43.14
N THR A 23 18.74 4.26 -43.89
CA THR A 23 18.49 2.84 -44.17
C THR A 23 18.98 1.98 -43.00
N LEU A 24 18.06 1.16 -42.51
CA LEU A 24 18.25 -0.18 -41.91
C LEU A 24 19.50 -0.38 -41.04
N ALA A 25 19.32 -0.21 -39.72
CA ALA A 25 20.20 -0.84 -38.74
C ALA A 25 19.90 -2.35 -38.74
N THR A 26 20.84 -3.15 -39.21
CA THR A 26 20.80 -4.61 -39.04
C THR A 26 21.02 -4.89 -37.54
N GLU A 27 19.99 -5.36 -36.83
CA GLU A 27 20.19 -5.92 -35.49
C GLU A 27 21.10 -7.14 -35.62
N VAL A 28 22.35 -6.99 -35.20
CA VAL A 28 23.22 -8.15 -34.93
C VAL A 28 22.65 -8.82 -33.68
N PRO A 29 22.26 -10.10 -33.70
CA PRO A 29 21.85 -10.80 -32.49
C PRO A 29 23.09 -10.90 -31.60
N ILE A 30 23.19 -10.03 -30.61
CA ILE A 30 24.21 -10.12 -29.57
C ILE A 30 23.86 -11.41 -28.80
N PRO A 31 24.73 -12.44 -28.79
CA PRO A 31 24.48 -13.61 -27.97
C PRO A 31 24.35 -13.13 -26.51
N PRO A 32 23.36 -13.60 -25.73
CA PRO A 32 23.14 -13.12 -24.37
C PRO A 32 24.27 -13.62 -23.47
N SER A 33 25.42 -12.94 -23.52
CA SER A 33 26.62 -13.19 -22.72
C SER A 33 26.58 -12.43 -21.39
N GLY A 34 25.39 -12.00 -20.95
CA GLY A 34 25.16 -11.25 -19.73
C GLY A 34 24.31 -12.02 -18.73
N PRO A 35 24.42 -11.72 -17.44
CA PRO A 35 23.55 -12.30 -16.42
C PRO A 35 22.07 -12.00 -16.74
N ARG A 36 21.21 -12.99 -16.56
CA ARG A 36 19.77 -12.85 -16.80
C ARG A 36 19.18 -11.84 -15.82
N LEU A 37 18.57 -10.78 -16.36
CA LEU A 37 17.96 -9.72 -15.55
C LEU A 37 16.50 -10.07 -15.28
N SER A 38 16.13 -10.01 -14.01
CA SER A 38 14.79 -10.29 -13.55
C SER A 38 14.26 -9.13 -12.73
N THR A 39 12.96 -8.90 -12.80
CA THR A 39 12.25 -7.86 -12.07
C THR A 39 11.22 -8.49 -11.17
N SER A 40 11.16 -8.02 -9.92
CA SER A 40 10.19 -8.46 -8.94
C SER A 40 9.42 -7.28 -8.35
N ILE A 41 8.18 -7.53 -7.94
CA ILE A 41 7.34 -6.51 -7.30
C ILE A 41 7.07 -6.89 -5.86
N ILE A 42 7.38 -5.95 -4.97
CA ILE A 42 6.92 -5.93 -3.59
C ILE A 42 5.57 -5.21 -3.59
N LEU A 43 4.49 -5.97 -3.76
CA LEU A 43 3.14 -5.42 -3.75
C LEU A 43 2.62 -5.37 -2.32
N ASN A 44 2.44 -4.17 -1.79
CA ASN A 44 2.01 -3.92 -0.42
C ASN A 44 0.54 -3.50 -0.36
N ARG A 45 -0.25 -4.12 0.53
CA ARG A 45 -1.49 -3.57 1.06
C ARG A 45 -1.19 -2.88 2.39
N SER A 46 -1.35 -1.57 2.42
CA SER A 46 -1.14 -0.74 3.62
C SER A 46 -2.15 -1.04 4.73
N PRO A 47 -1.79 -0.85 6.01
CA PRO A 47 -2.72 -1.05 7.12
C PRO A 47 -3.93 -0.12 6.99
N LEU A 48 -5.12 -0.69 7.15
CA LEU A 48 -6.40 0.02 7.17
C LEU A 48 -6.77 0.50 8.58
N LEU A 49 -6.25 -0.18 9.60
CA LEU A 49 -6.48 0.09 11.01
C LEU A 49 -5.20 0.59 11.68
N THR A 50 -5.38 1.39 12.73
CA THR A 50 -4.26 1.80 13.59
C THR A 50 -3.64 0.57 14.27
N PRO A 51 -2.30 0.43 14.33
CA PRO A 51 -1.65 -0.68 15.02
C PRO A 51 -2.05 -0.77 16.50
N LYS A 52 -2.15 -1.99 17.02
CA LYS A 52 -2.39 -2.19 18.46
C LYS A 52 -1.16 -1.71 19.25
N PRO A 53 -1.33 -0.79 20.22
CA PRO A 53 -0.21 -0.32 21.03
C PRO A 53 0.34 -1.44 21.90
N ASP A 54 1.64 -1.41 22.15
CA ASP A 54 2.28 -2.27 23.14
C ASP A 54 1.75 -1.99 24.56
N SER A 55 1.91 -2.95 25.47
CA SER A 55 1.55 -2.82 26.88
C SER A 55 2.17 -1.58 27.55
N PHE A 56 3.44 -1.28 27.25
CA PHE A 56 4.10 -0.08 27.74
C PHE A 56 3.43 1.19 27.20
N VAL A 57 3.24 1.28 25.88
CA VAL A 57 2.60 2.43 25.24
C VAL A 57 1.18 2.63 25.75
N SER A 58 0.43 1.54 25.95
CA SER A 58 -0.92 1.59 26.51
C SER A 58 -0.92 2.13 27.95
N SER A 59 0.02 1.70 28.79
CA SER A 59 0.11 2.19 30.18
C SER A 59 0.59 3.65 30.24
N TYR A 60 1.56 4.02 29.40
CA TYR A 60 2.00 5.41 29.23
C TYR A 60 0.84 6.31 28.78
N ASN A 61 0.09 5.91 27.75
CA ASN A 61 -1.07 6.66 27.27
C ASN A 61 -2.16 6.78 28.34
N ALA A 62 -2.40 5.71 29.10
CA ALA A 62 -3.33 5.76 30.22
C ALA A 62 -2.86 6.73 31.31
N TYR A 63 -1.56 6.79 31.60
CA TYR A 63 -0.98 7.76 32.53
C TYR A 63 -1.11 9.21 32.01
N GLN A 64 -0.75 9.45 30.74
CA GLN A 64 -0.87 10.77 30.12
C GLN A 64 -2.33 11.26 30.13
N TYR A 65 -3.29 10.36 29.88
CA TYR A 65 -4.72 10.67 29.99
C TYR A 65 -5.13 11.09 31.40
N LYS A 66 -4.59 10.43 32.45
CA LYS A 66 -4.86 10.81 33.84
C LYS A 66 -4.26 12.17 34.17
N LEU A 67 -3.02 12.42 33.73
CA LEU A 67 -2.32 13.67 33.96
C LEU A 67 -3.04 14.84 33.25
N SER A 68 -3.39 14.66 31.98
CA SER A 68 -4.11 15.68 31.22
C SER A 68 -5.46 16.00 31.87
N ARG A 69 -6.18 14.99 32.36
CA ARG A 69 -7.43 15.18 33.11
C ARG A 69 -7.22 15.96 34.41
N ALA A 70 -6.19 15.61 35.19
CA ALA A 70 -5.87 16.29 36.44
C ALA A 70 -5.48 17.77 36.27
N LEU A 71 -4.81 18.09 35.16
CA LEU A 71 -4.37 19.45 34.82
C LEU A 71 -5.41 20.25 34.04
N SER A 72 -6.38 19.58 33.41
CA SER A 72 -7.41 20.26 32.60
C SER A 72 -8.34 21.11 33.45
N THR A 73 -8.79 22.23 32.88
CA THR A 73 -9.85 23.04 33.46
C THR A 73 -11.17 22.28 33.46
N PRO A 74 -12.06 22.49 34.44
CA PRO A 74 -13.37 21.84 34.47
C PRO A 74 -14.21 22.22 33.24
N PHE A 75 -14.95 21.26 32.71
CA PHE A 75 -15.82 21.46 31.56
C PHE A 75 -17.02 22.38 31.91
N PRO A 76 -17.30 23.45 31.14
CA PRO A 76 -18.37 24.39 31.44
C PRO A 76 -19.75 23.84 31.06
N GLN A 77 -20.29 22.93 31.89
CA GLN A 77 -21.55 22.22 31.63
C GLN A 77 -22.74 23.14 31.37
N HIS A 78 -22.83 24.28 32.08
CA HIS A 78 -23.96 25.22 31.97
C HIS A 78 -24.06 25.90 30.59
N PHE A 79 -22.96 25.94 29.83
CA PHE A 79 -22.94 26.53 28.50
C PHE A 79 -23.47 25.54 27.44
N TYR A 80 -23.11 24.26 27.57
CA TYR A 80 -23.47 23.23 26.59
C TYR A 80 -24.76 22.47 26.92
N PHE A 81 -25.17 22.46 28.18
CA PHE A 81 -26.35 21.72 28.62
C PHE A 81 -27.35 22.61 29.33
N ASN A 82 -28.62 22.48 28.92
CA ASN A 82 -29.73 23.03 29.67
C ASN A 82 -29.83 22.33 31.03
N LYS A 83 -30.08 23.12 32.08
CA LYS A 83 -30.23 22.61 33.45
C LYS A 83 -31.38 21.60 33.52
N GLY A 84 -31.11 20.42 34.06
CA GLY A 84 -32.10 19.35 34.20
C GLY A 84 -32.35 18.53 32.93
N SER A 85 -31.61 18.77 31.84
CA SER A 85 -31.68 17.95 30.64
C SER A 85 -31.21 16.52 30.90
N THR A 86 -31.82 15.55 30.22
CA THR A 86 -31.37 14.15 30.22
C THR A 86 -29.92 14.02 29.75
N LEU A 87 -29.51 14.85 28.78
CA LEU A 87 -28.14 14.89 28.27
C LEU A 87 -27.13 15.35 29.34
N GLN A 88 -27.51 16.34 30.16
CA GLN A 88 -26.69 16.79 31.28
C GLN A 88 -26.43 15.64 32.27
N GLN A 89 -27.47 14.85 32.57
CA GLN A 89 -27.39 13.73 33.50
C GLN A 89 -26.56 12.57 32.91
N ARG A 90 -26.68 12.29 31.60
CA ARG A 90 -25.82 11.32 30.90
C ARG A 90 -24.36 11.73 30.99
N PHE A 91 -24.05 12.97 30.65
CA PHE A 91 -22.69 13.50 30.74
C PHE A 91 -22.13 13.41 32.17
N HIS A 92 -22.95 13.70 33.19
CA HIS A 92 -22.54 13.54 34.58
C HIS A 92 -22.20 12.08 34.93
N ASN A 93 -23.04 11.13 34.52
CA ASN A 93 -22.77 9.70 34.70
C ASN A 93 -21.48 9.26 33.97
N GLU A 94 -21.27 9.73 32.75
CA GLU A 94 -20.04 9.45 31.97
C GLU A 94 -18.79 10.06 32.62
N GLU A 95 -18.90 11.26 33.19
CA GLU A 95 -17.78 11.89 33.92
C GLU A 95 -17.42 11.07 35.16
N ILE A 96 -18.40 10.56 35.91
CA ILE A 96 -18.17 9.63 37.02
C ILE A 96 -17.45 8.37 36.51
N ASP A 97 -17.90 7.79 35.38
CA ASP A 97 -17.25 6.61 34.80
C ASP A 97 -15.81 6.87 34.36
N ARG A 98 -15.53 8.04 33.75
CA ARG A 98 -14.19 8.46 33.33
C ARG A 98 -13.28 8.67 34.55
N ASP A 99 -13.80 9.29 35.60
CA ASP A 99 -13.10 9.50 36.87
C ASP A 99 -12.77 8.17 37.55
N HIS A 100 -13.75 7.28 37.65
CA HIS A 100 -13.58 5.95 38.20
C HIS A 100 -12.53 5.14 37.43
N LYS A 101 -12.54 5.21 36.09
CA LYS A 101 -11.54 4.56 35.22
C LYS A 101 -10.13 5.15 35.40
N SER A 102 -10.03 6.45 35.65
CA SER A 102 -8.76 7.17 35.73
C SER A 102 -8.11 7.02 37.11
N PHE A 103 -8.88 7.23 38.17
CA PHE A 103 -8.38 7.40 39.54
C PHE A 103 -8.84 6.29 40.50
N GLY A 104 -9.79 5.43 40.08
CA GLY A 104 -10.27 4.29 40.86
C GLY A 104 -11.60 4.54 41.59
N ALA A 105 -12.07 3.50 42.27
CA ALA A 105 -13.32 3.51 43.02
C ALA A 105 -13.26 4.48 44.21
N GLY A 106 -14.09 5.52 44.18
CA GLY A 106 -14.17 6.54 45.23
C GLY A 106 -13.81 7.96 44.78
N PHE A 107 -13.26 8.11 43.57
CA PHE A 107 -13.03 9.42 42.95
C PHE A 107 -14.27 9.85 42.14
N GLY A 108 -14.73 11.10 42.30
CA GLY A 108 -15.99 11.60 41.75
C GLY A 108 -17.20 11.23 42.61
N LYS A 109 -17.56 12.10 43.57
CA LYS A 109 -18.78 11.94 44.38
C LYS A 109 -19.98 12.49 43.60
N GLY A 110 -20.95 11.64 43.27
CA GLY A 110 -22.18 12.04 42.58
C GLY A 110 -23.17 10.88 42.50
N ALA A 111 -24.47 11.18 42.67
CA ALA A 111 -25.51 10.18 42.51
C ALA A 111 -25.68 9.87 41.02
N ARG A 112 -25.58 8.59 40.64
CA ARG A 112 -25.86 8.17 39.27
C ARG A 112 -27.36 8.15 39.06
N LEU A 113 -27.85 8.90 38.07
CA LEU A 113 -29.25 8.84 37.69
C LEU A 113 -29.47 7.67 36.74
N ARG A 114 -30.56 6.93 36.95
CA ARG A 114 -30.97 5.86 36.02
C ARG A 114 -31.62 6.50 34.80
N LEU A 115 -31.02 6.32 33.64
CA LEU A 115 -31.49 6.83 32.36
C LEU A 115 -31.76 5.67 31.41
N PRO A 116 -32.72 5.79 30.48
CA PRO A 116 -32.91 4.78 29.43
C PRO A 116 -31.63 4.59 28.62
N PRO A 117 -31.32 3.35 28.18
CA PRO A 117 -30.20 3.12 27.28
C PRO A 117 -30.40 3.92 25.99
N GLU A 118 -29.32 4.50 25.49
CA GLU A 118 -29.31 5.18 24.19
C GLU A 118 -28.77 4.22 23.15
N SER A 119 -29.45 4.14 22.00
CA SER A 119 -28.94 3.37 20.86
C SER A 119 -27.91 4.22 20.14
N TYR A 120 -26.65 3.83 20.22
CA TYR A 120 -25.59 4.38 19.41
C TYR A 120 -24.98 3.27 18.55
N ASP A 121 -24.53 3.65 17.36
CA ASP A 121 -23.80 2.76 16.48
C ASP A 121 -22.47 2.38 17.14
N LYS A 122 -22.30 1.10 17.43
CA LYS A 122 -21.05 0.59 17.98
C LYS A 122 -20.04 0.46 16.84
N PRO A 123 -18.76 0.83 17.06
CA PRO A 123 -17.75 0.60 16.06
C PRO A 123 -17.66 -0.90 15.74
N LEU A 124 -17.42 -1.22 14.47
CA LEU A 124 -17.19 -2.58 14.02
C LEU A 124 -15.98 -3.18 14.76
N PRO A 125 -15.98 -4.50 15.01
CA PRO A 125 -14.82 -5.17 15.59
C PRO A 125 -13.60 -4.99 14.68
N ARG A 126 -12.42 -4.91 15.29
CA ARG A 126 -11.15 -4.79 14.56
C ARG A 126 -10.75 -6.08 13.82
N GLU A 127 -11.23 -7.22 14.32
CA GLU A 127 -11.01 -8.53 13.72
C GLU A 127 -12.05 -8.78 12.64
N SER A 128 -11.58 -9.07 11.43
CA SER A 128 -12.41 -9.42 10.28
C SER A 128 -12.86 -10.89 10.33
N GLU A 129 -13.77 -11.27 9.44
CA GLU A 129 -14.14 -12.69 9.26
C GLU A 129 -12.95 -13.51 8.75
N ALA A 130 -12.12 -12.93 7.88
CA ALA A 130 -10.92 -13.56 7.34
C ALA A 130 -9.87 -13.84 8.42
N ASP A 131 -9.78 -12.99 9.45
CA ASP A 131 -8.92 -13.22 10.62
C ASP A 131 -9.38 -14.43 11.43
N ARG A 132 -10.69 -14.60 11.59
CA ARG A 132 -11.28 -15.72 12.34
C ARG A 132 -11.14 -17.04 11.60
N THR A 133 -11.29 -17.03 10.28
CA THR A 133 -11.14 -18.23 9.45
C THR A 133 -9.69 -18.53 9.08
N GLY A 134 -8.78 -17.57 9.25
CA GLY A 134 -7.38 -17.69 8.82
C GLY A 134 -7.21 -17.69 7.30
N ASP A 135 -8.07 -16.97 6.56
CA ASP A 135 -8.00 -16.93 5.10
C ASP A 135 -6.84 -16.05 4.64
N VAL A 136 -5.74 -16.68 4.23
CA VAL A 136 -4.53 -16.01 3.74
C VAL A 136 -4.67 -15.38 2.36
N LYS A 137 -5.78 -15.64 1.64
CA LYS A 137 -6.04 -15.05 0.32
C LYS A 137 -6.86 -13.77 0.42
N SER A 138 -7.55 -13.53 1.53
CA SER A 138 -8.31 -12.30 1.72
C SER A 138 -7.39 -11.10 2.01
N LEU A 139 -7.75 -9.96 1.43
CA LEU A 139 -7.13 -8.67 1.71
C LEU A 139 -7.64 -8.03 3.00
N ASP A 140 -8.77 -8.49 3.54
CA ASP A 140 -9.43 -7.89 4.71
C ASP A 140 -8.83 -8.39 6.04
N ARG A 141 -7.99 -9.42 6.01
CA ARG A 141 -7.30 -9.97 7.19
C ARG A 141 -6.21 -9.02 7.69
N ASN A 142 -5.87 -9.06 8.98
CA ASN A 142 -4.79 -8.29 9.60
C ASN A 142 -4.83 -6.81 9.19
N GLY A 143 -5.99 -6.16 9.38
CA GLY A 143 -6.22 -4.78 8.96
C GLY A 143 -5.22 -3.77 9.54
N ASP A 144 -4.53 -4.10 10.63
CA ASP A 144 -3.57 -3.24 11.32
C ASP A 144 -2.10 -3.44 10.91
N ARG A 145 -1.84 -4.34 9.96
CA ARG A 145 -0.50 -4.66 9.45
C ARG A 145 -0.41 -4.47 7.93
N ASN A 146 0.82 -4.31 7.45
CA ASN A 146 1.13 -4.42 6.02
C ASN A 146 1.03 -5.88 5.58
N LEU A 147 0.39 -6.11 4.44
CA LEU A 147 0.38 -7.41 3.77
C LEU A 147 1.11 -7.32 2.44
N TYR A 148 1.88 -8.36 2.11
CA TYR A 148 2.58 -8.47 0.85
C TYR A 148 2.05 -9.65 0.05
N LEU A 149 1.94 -9.46 -1.25
CA LEU A 149 1.60 -10.55 -2.17
C LEU A 149 2.81 -11.48 -2.34
N VAL A 150 2.60 -12.76 -2.09
CA VAL A 150 3.56 -13.83 -2.38
C VAL A 150 2.90 -14.84 -3.30
N VAL A 151 3.68 -15.29 -4.28
CA VAL A 151 3.24 -16.17 -5.36
C VAL A 151 3.98 -17.50 -5.25
N LYS A 152 3.31 -18.59 -5.58
CA LYS A 152 3.88 -19.92 -5.62
C LYS A 152 3.99 -20.40 -7.07
N ASN A 153 5.23 -20.51 -7.55
CA ASN A 153 5.60 -21.09 -8.84
C ASN A 153 6.76 -22.07 -8.58
N GLY A 154 6.45 -23.26 -8.06
CA GLY A 154 7.41 -24.16 -7.43
C GLY A 154 7.82 -23.74 -6.01
N ALA A 155 8.45 -22.57 -5.87
CA ALA A 155 8.84 -21.98 -4.58
C ALA A 155 8.01 -20.72 -4.26
N TRP A 156 7.82 -20.43 -2.97
CA TRP A 156 7.19 -19.18 -2.51
C TRP A 156 8.17 -18.02 -2.70
N LYS A 157 7.85 -17.11 -3.61
CA LYS A 157 8.66 -15.91 -3.89
C LYS A 157 7.73 -14.73 -4.14
N LEU A 158 8.28 -13.52 -4.13
CA LEU A 158 7.53 -12.36 -4.60
C LEU A 158 7.25 -12.50 -6.11
N PRO A 159 6.19 -11.88 -6.65
CA PRO A 159 5.95 -11.85 -8.08
C PRO A 159 7.21 -11.45 -8.83
N GLN A 160 7.73 -12.34 -9.68
CA GLN A 160 9.01 -12.16 -10.38
C GLN A 160 8.89 -12.62 -11.84
N ALA A 161 9.54 -11.88 -12.74
CA ALA A 161 9.70 -12.21 -14.15
C ALA A 161 11.10 -11.92 -14.60
N VAL A 162 11.44 -12.52 -15.73
CA VAL A 162 12.60 -12.14 -16.52
C VAL A 162 12.24 -10.94 -17.38
N ALA A 163 13.10 -9.93 -17.38
CA ALA A 163 12.89 -8.73 -18.15
C ALA A 163 13.09 -9.00 -19.65
N ALA A 164 12.11 -8.60 -20.48
CA ALA A 164 12.25 -8.65 -21.92
C ALA A 164 13.27 -7.59 -22.40
N PRO A 165 14.10 -7.90 -23.41
CA PRO A 165 14.99 -6.92 -24.01
C PRO A 165 14.22 -5.69 -24.54
N GLY A 166 14.72 -4.49 -24.25
CA GLY A 166 14.14 -3.23 -24.73
C GLY A 166 13.10 -2.57 -23.81
N ASP A 167 12.55 -3.30 -22.83
CA ASP A 167 11.65 -2.73 -21.84
C ASP A 167 12.42 -2.14 -20.64
N ALA A 168 11.95 -1.00 -20.12
CA ALA A 168 12.44 -0.50 -18.85
C ALA A 168 12.00 -1.43 -17.70
N LEU A 169 12.87 -1.68 -16.72
CA LEU A 169 12.63 -2.65 -15.65
C LEU A 169 11.30 -2.44 -14.90
N HIS A 170 10.93 -1.20 -14.59
CA HIS A 170 9.66 -0.90 -13.92
C HIS A 170 8.42 -1.22 -14.79
N VAL A 171 8.55 -1.11 -16.12
CA VAL A 171 7.50 -1.48 -17.07
C VAL A 171 7.39 -2.99 -17.18
N ALA A 172 8.53 -3.69 -17.27
CA ALA A 172 8.58 -5.15 -17.25
C ALA A 172 7.96 -5.71 -15.97
N ALA A 173 8.27 -5.11 -14.82
CA ALA A 173 7.67 -5.43 -13.53
C ALA A 173 6.13 -5.31 -13.58
N ARG A 174 5.60 -4.16 -14.05
CA ARG A 174 4.15 -3.95 -14.18
C ARG A 174 3.49 -4.98 -15.08
N LYS A 175 4.05 -5.22 -16.27
CA LYS A 175 3.55 -6.21 -17.23
C LYS A 175 3.51 -7.59 -16.58
N GLN A 176 4.54 -7.94 -15.82
CA GLN A 176 4.58 -9.23 -15.14
C GLN A 176 3.48 -9.39 -14.11
N LEU A 177 3.23 -8.37 -13.28
CA LEU A 177 2.17 -8.45 -12.29
C LEU A 177 0.82 -8.69 -12.96
N LEU A 178 0.54 -8.00 -14.07
CA LEU A 178 -0.68 -8.21 -14.85
C LEU A 178 -0.73 -9.60 -15.49
N GLN A 179 0.41 -10.13 -15.95
CA GLN A 179 0.47 -11.47 -16.53
C GLN A 179 0.26 -12.57 -15.47
N GLN A 180 0.86 -12.43 -14.28
CA GLN A 180 0.79 -13.42 -13.20
C GLN A 180 -0.49 -13.36 -12.39
N CYS A 181 -1.03 -12.16 -12.15
CA CYS A 181 -2.15 -11.94 -11.24
C CYS A 181 -3.43 -11.46 -11.94
N GLY A 182 -3.37 -11.18 -13.24
CA GLY A 182 -4.47 -10.66 -14.03
C GLY A 182 -4.67 -9.14 -13.89
N GLU A 183 -5.63 -8.61 -14.64
CA GLU A 183 -6.00 -7.19 -14.63
C GLU A 183 -6.99 -6.82 -13.52
N GLY A 184 -7.42 -7.79 -12.70
CA GLY A 184 -8.41 -7.61 -11.63
C GLY A 184 -7.91 -6.84 -10.40
N MET A 185 -6.71 -6.24 -10.48
CA MET A 185 -6.06 -5.51 -9.39
C MET A 185 -5.67 -4.12 -9.82
N ASP A 186 -6.12 -3.12 -9.06
CA ASP A 186 -5.64 -1.75 -9.21
C ASP A 186 -4.36 -1.56 -8.39
N THR A 187 -3.25 -1.39 -9.12
CA THR A 187 -1.91 -1.32 -8.53
C THR A 187 -1.13 -0.12 -9.02
N TRP A 188 -0.36 0.45 -8.11
CA TRP A 188 0.47 1.62 -8.37
C TRP A 188 1.91 1.39 -7.95
N ILE A 189 2.82 1.43 -8.92
CA ILE A 189 4.26 1.36 -8.68
C ILE A 189 4.74 2.73 -8.24
N VAL A 190 5.41 2.78 -7.07
CA VAL A 190 5.81 4.03 -6.41
C VAL A 190 6.82 4.83 -7.22
N GLY A 191 7.74 4.14 -7.91
CA GLY A 191 8.81 4.80 -8.64
C GLY A 191 9.46 3.92 -9.71
N ARG A 192 10.27 4.56 -10.56
CA ARG A 192 11.02 3.90 -11.64
C ARG A 192 12.33 3.28 -11.19
N GLN A 193 12.77 3.59 -9.97
CA GLN A 193 14.01 3.09 -9.41
C GLN A 193 13.73 1.83 -8.57
N PRO A 194 14.58 0.80 -8.67
CA PRO A 194 14.44 -0.38 -7.83
C PRO A 194 14.73 -0.01 -6.36
N VAL A 195 13.97 -0.59 -5.44
CA VAL A 195 14.15 -0.41 -4.00
C VAL A 195 15.20 -1.36 -3.42
N GLY A 196 15.51 -2.42 -4.15
CA GLY A 196 16.52 -3.38 -3.75
C GLY A 196 16.97 -4.28 -4.88
N PHE A 197 18.04 -4.99 -4.60
CA PHE A 197 18.71 -5.90 -5.51
C PHE A 197 19.05 -7.20 -4.77
N PHE A 198 18.83 -8.33 -5.43
CA PHE A 198 19.23 -9.64 -4.94
C PHE A 198 19.89 -10.40 -6.08
N GLU A 199 21.07 -10.92 -5.81
CA GLU A 199 21.83 -11.74 -6.74
C GLU A 199 21.73 -13.20 -6.31
N ASP A 200 21.12 -14.00 -7.17
CA ASP A 200 21.11 -15.46 -7.05
C ASP A 200 21.69 -16.05 -8.35
N GLU A 201 21.03 -17.02 -8.98
CA GLU A 201 21.34 -17.41 -10.36
C GLU A 201 21.01 -16.29 -11.36
N GLU A 202 20.12 -15.38 -10.97
CA GLU A 202 19.67 -14.22 -11.75
C GLU A 202 19.84 -12.93 -10.96
N LYS A 203 19.89 -11.82 -11.68
CA LYS A 203 19.96 -10.48 -11.10
C LYS A 203 18.55 -9.94 -10.93
N ILE A 204 18.03 -9.97 -9.70
CA ILE A 204 16.64 -9.59 -9.40
C ILE A 204 16.59 -8.17 -8.87
N PHE A 205 15.85 -7.31 -9.56
CA PHE A 205 15.56 -5.94 -9.13
C PHE A 205 14.14 -5.83 -8.58
N PHE A 206 14.00 -5.33 -7.36
CA PHE A 206 12.71 -5.19 -6.69
C PHE A 206 12.13 -3.80 -6.87
N PHE A 207 10.84 -3.73 -7.18
CA PHE A 207 10.07 -2.48 -7.25
C PHE A 207 8.97 -2.48 -6.20
N LYS A 208 8.80 -1.35 -5.52
CA LYS A 208 7.72 -1.17 -4.55
C LYS A 208 6.43 -0.76 -5.27
N ALA A 209 5.34 -1.44 -4.94
CA ALA A 209 4.01 -1.12 -5.43
C ALA A 209 2.98 -1.16 -4.30
N HIS A 210 1.89 -0.42 -4.45
CA HIS A 210 0.72 -0.48 -3.59
C HIS A 210 -0.47 -1.05 -4.35
N ILE A 211 -1.29 -1.83 -3.66
CA ILE A 211 -2.63 -2.20 -4.13
C ILE A 211 -3.64 -1.23 -3.52
N PHE A 212 -4.58 -0.76 -4.34
CA PHE A 212 -5.68 0.09 -3.89
C PHE A 212 -7.00 -0.68 -3.81
N ALA A 213 -7.28 -1.51 -4.81
CA ALA A 213 -8.50 -2.28 -4.89
C ALA A 213 -8.31 -3.53 -5.76
N GLY A 214 -9.27 -4.45 -5.68
CA GLY A 214 -9.30 -5.66 -6.49
C GLY A 214 -8.62 -6.85 -5.81
N GLN A 215 -8.47 -7.93 -6.56
CA GLN A 215 -7.92 -9.20 -6.08
C GLN A 215 -7.27 -9.94 -7.23
N VAL A 216 -6.31 -10.81 -6.91
CA VAL A 216 -5.70 -11.73 -7.87
C VAL A 216 -6.79 -12.52 -8.59
N ALA A 217 -6.79 -12.46 -9.92
CA ALA A 217 -7.77 -13.15 -10.74
C ALA A 217 -7.57 -14.67 -10.66
N LYS A 218 -8.66 -15.43 -10.48
CA LYS A 218 -8.62 -16.90 -10.38
C LYS A 218 -8.22 -17.60 -11.69
N ASP A 219 -8.32 -16.88 -12.81
CA ASP A 219 -8.09 -17.41 -14.16
C ASP A 219 -6.65 -17.19 -14.66
N ALA A 220 -5.76 -16.66 -13.82
CA ALA A 220 -4.36 -16.42 -14.19
C ALA A 220 -3.63 -17.76 -14.37
N SER A 221 -3.47 -18.19 -15.62
CA SER A 221 -3.02 -19.54 -16.00
C SER A 221 -1.55 -19.86 -15.64
N SER A 222 -0.80 -18.91 -15.08
CA SER A 222 0.65 -19.01 -14.86
C SER A 222 1.08 -19.20 -13.40
N MET A 223 0.15 -19.33 -12.46
CA MET A 223 0.43 -19.37 -11.02
C MET A 223 -0.24 -20.58 -10.36
N GLU A 224 0.49 -21.29 -9.49
CA GLU A 224 -0.09 -22.42 -8.73
C GLU A 224 -0.96 -21.91 -7.58
N ASP A 225 -0.43 -20.96 -6.80
CA ASP A 225 -1.11 -20.41 -5.64
C ASP A 225 -0.60 -19.00 -5.31
N PHE A 226 -1.38 -18.27 -4.51
CA PHE A 226 -0.98 -16.98 -3.94
C PHE A 226 -1.47 -16.84 -2.51
N ALA A 227 -0.78 -15.96 -1.78
CA ALA A 227 -1.22 -15.54 -0.46
C ALA A 227 -0.80 -14.09 -0.19
N TRP A 228 -1.63 -13.39 0.55
CA TRP A 228 -1.30 -12.11 1.16
C TRP A 228 -0.72 -12.39 2.54
N LEU A 229 0.51 -11.97 2.81
CA LEU A 229 1.26 -12.35 4.02
C LEU A 229 1.88 -11.16 4.72
N THR A 230 1.90 -11.20 6.04
CA THR A 230 2.69 -10.29 6.87
C THR A 230 4.17 -10.62 6.75
N LYS A 231 5.04 -9.65 7.10
CA LYS A 231 6.50 -9.84 7.10
C LYS A 231 6.94 -11.11 7.85
N GLN A 232 6.32 -11.39 9.01
CA GLN A 232 6.65 -12.54 9.86
C GLN A 232 6.25 -13.87 9.21
N GLU A 233 5.09 -13.93 8.55
CA GLU A 233 4.63 -15.14 7.87
C GLU A 233 5.47 -15.45 6.63
N ILE A 234 5.97 -14.43 5.93
CA ILE A 234 6.86 -14.58 4.77
C ILE A 234 8.15 -15.27 5.19
N ALA A 235 8.74 -14.85 6.33
CA ALA A 235 9.97 -15.43 6.87
C ALA A 235 9.91 -16.95 7.02
N ASN A 236 8.73 -17.50 7.34
CA ASN A 236 8.53 -18.93 7.53
C ASN A 236 8.22 -19.69 6.24
N ARG A 237 7.87 -19.01 5.14
CA ARG A 237 7.45 -19.65 3.88
C ARG A 237 8.49 -19.60 2.77
N VAL A 238 9.32 -18.57 2.76
CA VAL A 238 10.36 -18.40 1.73
C VAL A 238 11.67 -19.02 2.19
N ASP A 239 12.54 -19.37 1.25
CA ASP A 239 13.87 -19.89 1.56
C ASP A 239 14.70 -18.90 2.41
N GLU A 240 15.50 -19.41 3.34
CA GLU A 240 16.29 -18.58 4.27
C GLU A 240 17.26 -17.63 3.55
N LYS A 241 17.91 -18.12 2.48
CA LYS A 241 18.80 -17.32 1.63
C LYS A 241 18.03 -16.15 0.98
N TYR A 242 16.84 -16.42 0.47
CA TYR A 242 15.99 -15.42 -0.16
C TYR A 242 15.46 -14.42 0.87
N TRP A 243 15.03 -14.91 2.05
CA TRP A 243 14.56 -14.10 3.17
C TRP A 243 15.61 -13.07 3.60
N SER A 244 16.86 -13.50 3.77
CA SER A 244 17.95 -12.61 4.18
C SER A 244 18.15 -11.45 3.20
N GLY A 245 17.92 -11.69 1.90
CA GLY A 245 18.00 -10.67 0.87
C GLY A 245 16.82 -9.68 0.87
N ILE A 246 15.60 -10.15 1.14
CA ILE A 246 14.38 -9.32 1.01
C ILE A 246 13.90 -8.68 2.32
N LYS A 247 14.29 -9.20 3.48
CA LYS A 247 13.74 -8.78 4.79
C LYS A 247 13.84 -7.29 5.07
N ASP A 248 14.90 -6.64 4.56
CA ASP A 248 15.16 -5.21 4.80
C ASP A 248 14.34 -4.31 3.85
N MET A 249 13.81 -4.88 2.76
CA MET A 249 12.92 -4.19 1.82
C MET A 249 11.46 -4.19 2.30
N LEU A 250 11.11 -5.07 3.25
CA LEU A 250 9.75 -5.23 3.79
C LEU A 250 9.56 -4.45 5.10
N LEU A 251 8.46 -3.73 5.21
CA LEU A 251 8.02 -3.05 6.43
C LEU A 251 7.17 -3.98 7.30
N ASP A 252 7.34 -3.90 8.63
CA ASP A 252 6.57 -4.68 9.62
C ASP A 252 5.28 -3.97 10.09
N VAL A 253 5.26 -2.64 10.01
CA VAL A 253 4.16 -1.75 10.41
C VAL A 253 4.00 -0.65 9.37
#